data_AF-A0AAD3DTL5-F1
#
_entry.id   AF-A0AAD3DTL5-F1
#
_cell.length_a   1.000
_cell.length_b   1.000
_cell.length_c   1.000
_cell.angle_alpha   90.00
_cell.angle_beta   90.00
_cell.angle_gamma   90.00
#
_symmetry.space_group_name_H-M   'P 1'
#
loop_
_entity.id
_entity.type
_entity.pdbx_description
1 polymer ?
#
loop_
_entity_poly.entity_id
_entity_poly.type
_entity_poly.pdbx_seq_one_letter_code
_entity_poly.pdbx_strand_id
1 'polypeptide(L)'
;MALFLSRLIAGILTHPTAKGWIFTASGLVATAAFCVPFGILTRFLEGKDRVRDLGLVIKGCTIALLSPGLLEEALYRAALLPHPAVDPPSALTLPAYSRAAVLPLLLFVASHLINPRRESRRAFRDWRFLTLAAALGVACTATHWATGGSLVACAVVHWLPVCVWLFGFGGYQRLGGAPGKTVRTVGSSL
;
A
#
# COMPACT_ATOMS: atom_id res chain seq x y z
N MET A 1 5.33 15.26 20.35
CA MET A 1 3.90 15.03 20.06
C MET A 1 3.32 16.10 19.14
N ALA A 2 3.53 17.40 19.42
CA ALA A 2 3.03 18.49 18.56
C ALA A 2 3.45 18.37 17.08
N LEU A 3 4.74 18.12 16.79
CA LEU A 3 5.24 18.04 15.40
C LEU A 3 4.54 16.96 14.56
N PHE A 4 4.47 15.73 15.05
CA PHE A 4 3.84 14.60 14.33
C PHE A 4 2.36 14.86 14.04
N LEU A 5 1.65 15.44 15.01
CA LEU A 5 0.24 15.80 14.84
C LEU A 5 0.08 16.92 13.81
N SER A 6 0.93 17.96 13.84
CA SER A 6 0.91 19.04 12.86
C SER A 6 1.14 18.53 11.44
N ARG A 7 2.11 17.63 11.24
CA ARG A 7 2.37 17.01 9.94
C ARG A 7 1.21 16.13 9.46
N LEU A 8 0.61 15.35 10.36
CA LEU A 8 -0.57 14.55 10.05
C LEU A 8 -1.75 15.42 9.60
N ILE A 9 -2.07 16.47 10.35
CA ILE A 9 -3.14 17.42 9.99
C ILE A 9 -2.83 18.07 8.63
N ALA A 10 -1.59 18.52 8.43
CA ALA A 10 -1.20 19.12 7.16
C ALA A 10 -1.33 18.15 5.97
N GLY A 11 -0.97 16.87 6.15
CA GLY A 11 -1.12 15.84 5.12
C GLY A 11 -2.58 15.48 4.81
N ILE A 12 -3.47 15.53 5.80
CA ILE A 12 -4.92 15.38 5.61
C ILE A 12 -5.47 16.53 4.78
N LEU A 13 -5.04 17.76 5.08
CA LEU A 13 -5.51 18.98 4.41
C LEU A 13 -4.87 19.19 3.02
N THR A 14 -3.79 18.48 2.71
CA THR A 14 -3.09 18.60 1.43
C THR A 14 -3.74 17.72 0.38
N HIS A 15 -4.46 18.36 -0.55
CA HIS A 15 -5.07 17.69 -1.70
C HIS A 15 -4.15 17.72 -2.92
N PRO A 16 -4.03 16.61 -3.69
CA PRO A 16 -3.18 16.61 -4.88
C PRO A 16 -3.72 17.57 -5.94
N THR A 17 -2.83 18.38 -6.50
CA THR A 17 -3.12 19.15 -7.71
C THR A 17 -3.23 18.22 -8.93
N ALA A 18 -3.59 18.75 -10.11
CA ALA A 18 -3.55 17.97 -11.35
C ALA A 18 -2.18 17.31 -11.59
N LYS A 19 -1.08 18.04 -11.34
CA LYS A 19 0.29 17.48 -11.38
C LYS A 19 0.50 16.42 -10.30
N GLY A 20 -0.03 16.65 -9.11
CA GLY A 20 -0.03 15.67 -8.03
C GLY A 20 -0.67 14.34 -8.42
N TRP A 21 -1.81 14.38 -9.11
CA TRP A 21 -2.47 13.16 -9.62
C TRP A 21 -1.67 12.46 -10.71
N ILE A 22 -0.95 13.18 -11.57
CA ILE A 22 -0.01 12.58 -12.53
C ILE A 22 1.10 11.83 -11.79
N PHE A 23 1.66 12.40 -10.72
CA PHE A 23 2.65 11.72 -9.88
C PHE A 23 2.06 10.49 -9.17
N THR A 24 0.83 10.58 -8.64
CA THR A 24 0.11 9.44 -8.05
C THR A 24 -0.06 8.30 -9.07
N ALA A 25 -0.53 8.61 -10.28
CA ALA A 25 -0.69 7.62 -11.35
C ALA A 25 0.66 7.01 -11.76
N SER A 26 1.71 7.83 -11.84
CA SER A 26 3.07 7.36 -12.13
C SER A 26 3.59 6.41 -11.04
N GLY A 27 3.31 6.70 -9.76
CA GLY A 27 3.64 5.83 -8.63
C GLY A 27 2.94 4.47 -8.72
N LEU A 28 1.67 4.44 -9.11
CA LEU A 28 0.92 3.20 -9.37
C LEU A 28 1.55 2.39 -10.52
N VAL A 29 1.87 3.05 -11.64
CA VAL A 29 2.50 2.39 -12.79
C VAL A 29 3.88 1.84 -12.42
N ALA A 30 4.72 2.62 -11.74
CA ALA A 30 6.03 2.18 -11.29
C ALA A 30 5.94 1.00 -10.32
N THR A 31 5.00 1.06 -9.37
CA THR A 31 4.71 -0.05 -8.46
C THR A 31 4.31 -1.29 -9.24
N ALA A 32 3.37 -1.19 -10.17
CA ALA A 32 2.92 -2.33 -10.97
C ALA A 32 4.05 -2.91 -11.84
N ALA A 33 4.85 -2.05 -12.48
CA ALA A 33 5.95 -2.42 -13.35
C ALA A 33 7.05 -3.22 -12.61
N PHE A 34 7.23 -3.00 -11.31
CA PHE A 34 8.13 -3.81 -10.49
C PHE A 34 7.41 -5.01 -9.85
N CYS A 35 6.33 -4.75 -9.10
CA CYS A 35 5.67 -5.72 -8.25
C CYS A 35 5.01 -6.86 -9.02
N VAL A 36 4.41 -6.58 -10.19
CA VAL A 36 3.73 -7.61 -10.98
C VAL A 36 4.74 -8.61 -11.57
N PRO A 37 5.79 -8.18 -12.31
CA PRO A 37 6.81 -9.11 -12.79
C PRO A 37 7.52 -9.85 -11.66
N PHE A 38 7.97 -9.15 -10.62
CA PHE A 38 8.65 -9.78 -9.49
C PHE A 38 7.75 -10.81 -8.80
N GLY A 39 6.49 -10.46 -8.54
CA GLY A 39 5.53 -11.32 -7.89
C GLY A 39 5.19 -12.58 -8.69
N ILE A 40 5.09 -12.47 -10.01
CA ILE A 40 4.88 -13.62 -10.90
C ILE A 40 6.13 -14.50 -10.97
N LEU A 41 7.31 -13.90 -11.20
CA LEU A 41 8.59 -14.63 -11.32
C LEU A 41 8.93 -15.41 -10.04
N THR A 42 8.62 -14.84 -8.88
CA THR A 42 8.85 -15.48 -7.57
C THR A 42 7.69 -16.39 -7.12
N ARG A 43 6.65 -16.56 -7.95
CA ARG A 43 5.42 -17.31 -7.64
C ARG A 43 4.75 -16.86 -6.35
N PHE A 44 4.82 -15.56 -6.04
CA PHE A 44 4.08 -14.96 -4.94
C PHE A 44 2.67 -14.52 -5.38
N LEU A 45 2.57 -13.95 -6.59
CA LEU A 45 1.31 -13.55 -7.19
C LEU A 45 0.78 -14.68 -8.07
N GLU A 46 -0.39 -15.21 -7.73
CA GLU A 46 -1.03 -16.31 -8.43
C GLU A 46 -2.48 -15.95 -8.79
N GLY A 47 -2.81 -15.91 -10.08
CA GLY A 47 -4.14 -15.50 -10.56
C GLY A 47 -5.23 -16.57 -10.48
N LYS A 48 -4.90 -17.78 -9.99
CA LYS A 48 -5.80 -18.93 -9.98
C LYS A 48 -6.97 -18.77 -9.01
N ASP A 49 -6.74 -18.04 -7.91
CA ASP A 49 -7.70 -17.89 -6.82
C ASP A 49 -8.38 -16.51 -6.81
N ARG A 50 -8.67 -15.96 -7.99
CA ARG A 50 -9.35 -14.66 -8.11
C ARG A 50 -10.71 -14.68 -7.43
N VAL A 51 -10.97 -13.70 -6.56
CA VAL A 51 -12.26 -13.52 -5.89
C VAL A 51 -13.26 -12.91 -6.88
N ARG A 52 -14.41 -13.57 -7.06
CA ARG A 52 -15.48 -13.14 -7.98
C ARG A 52 -16.71 -12.56 -7.28
N ASP A 53 -16.81 -12.71 -5.97
CA ASP A 53 -17.91 -12.14 -5.18
C ASP A 53 -17.74 -10.63 -5.05
N LEU A 54 -18.58 -9.86 -5.76
CA LEU A 54 -18.47 -8.41 -5.81
C LEU A 54 -18.76 -7.75 -4.45
N GLY A 55 -19.68 -8.31 -3.65
CA GLY A 55 -19.98 -7.80 -2.32
C GLY A 55 -18.78 -7.94 -1.38
N LEU A 56 -18.09 -9.09 -1.46
CA LEU A 56 -16.86 -9.33 -0.72
C LEU A 56 -15.72 -8.41 -1.19
N VAL A 57 -15.56 -8.21 -2.50
CA VAL A 57 -14.56 -7.30 -3.06
C VAL A 57 -14.80 -5.87 -2.61
N ILE A 58 -16.04 -5.35 -2.73
CA ILE A 58 -16.37 -3.98 -2.30
C ILE A 58 -16.10 -3.81 -0.81
N LYS A 59 -16.64 -4.72 0.03
CA LYS A 59 -16.42 -4.68 1.47
C LYS A 59 -14.94 -4.71 1.83
N GLY A 60 -14.20 -5.61 1.21
CA GLY A 60 -12.77 -5.79 1.47
C GLY A 60 -11.94 -4.59 0.99
N CYS A 61 -12.24 -4.01 -0.17
CA CYS A 61 -11.62 -2.77 -0.64
C CYS A 61 -11.90 -1.60 0.30
N THR A 62 -13.13 -1.44 0.80
CA THR A 62 -13.47 -0.39 1.76
C THR A 62 -12.71 -0.55 3.08
N ILE A 63 -12.64 -1.78 3.60
CA ILE A 63 -11.84 -2.07 4.81
C ILE A 63 -10.36 -1.77 4.54
N ALA A 64 -9.82 -2.24 3.42
CA ALA A 64 -8.43 -2.03 3.03
C ALA A 64 -8.07 -0.56 2.82
N LEU A 65 -9.03 0.28 2.43
CA LEU A 65 -8.84 1.73 2.34
C LEU A 65 -8.65 2.35 3.72
N LEU A 66 -9.42 1.92 4.73
CA LEU A 66 -9.27 2.43 6.09
C LEU A 66 -8.01 1.87 6.76
N SER A 67 -7.82 0.55 6.70
CA SER A 67 -6.64 -0.14 7.18
C SER A 67 -6.35 -1.35 6.27
N PRO A 68 -5.18 -1.38 5.60
CA PRO A 68 -4.00 -0.56 5.90
C PRO A 68 -3.99 0.86 5.29
N GLY A 69 -4.74 1.12 4.20
CA GLY A 69 -4.52 2.25 3.30
C GLY A 69 -4.36 3.64 3.94
N LEU A 70 -5.34 4.12 4.70
CA LEU A 70 -5.27 5.43 5.35
C LEU A 70 -4.48 5.38 6.66
N LEU A 71 -4.70 4.35 7.48
CA LEU A 71 -4.06 4.26 8.80
C LEU A 71 -2.54 4.17 8.72
N GLU A 72 -2.01 3.31 7.84
CA GLU A 72 -0.57 3.13 7.70
C GLU A 72 0.08 4.34 7.02
N GLU A 73 -0.55 4.93 6.02
CA GLU A 73 -0.02 6.14 5.37
C GLU A 73 -0.09 7.36 6.29
N ALA A 74 -1.12 7.48 7.13
CA ALA A 74 -1.21 8.51 8.16
C ALA A 74 -0.05 8.39 9.15
N LEU A 75 0.26 7.16 9.59
CA LEU A 75 1.34 6.92 10.54
C LEU A 75 2.71 7.10 9.88
N TYR A 76 3.02 6.34 8.83
CA TYR A 76 4.39 6.25 8.32
C TYR A 76 4.76 7.39 7.35
N ARG A 77 3.79 8.01 6.68
CA ARG A 77 4.06 9.08 5.71
C ARG A 77 3.66 10.42 6.29
N ALA A 78 2.39 10.65 6.56
CA ALA A 78 1.90 11.97 6.97
C ALA A 78 2.45 12.41 8.34
N ALA A 79 2.54 11.53 9.34
CA ALA A 79 3.06 11.91 10.65
C ALA A 79 4.60 11.95 10.68
N LEU A 80 5.26 10.90 10.17
CA LEU A 80 6.70 10.73 10.35
C LEU A 80 7.58 11.47 9.32
N LEU A 81 7.09 11.73 8.11
CA LEU A 81 7.90 12.39 7.07
C LEU A 81 7.75 13.93 7.11
N PRO A 82 8.77 14.68 6.65
CA PRO A 82 8.67 16.13 6.56
C PRO A 82 7.51 16.60 5.68
N HIS A 83 6.87 17.71 6.06
CA HIS A 83 5.75 18.33 5.34
C HIS A 83 6.02 19.81 5.04
N PRO A 84 5.80 20.32 3.81
CA PRO A 84 6.13 21.71 3.43
C PRO A 84 5.46 22.81 4.28
N ALA A 85 4.25 22.55 4.78
CA ALA A 85 3.53 23.49 5.64
C ALA A 85 4.04 23.54 7.10
N VAL A 86 4.92 22.62 7.51
CA VAL A 86 5.35 22.45 8.91
C VAL A 86 6.87 22.53 9.05
N ASP A 87 7.60 21.96 8.08
CA ASP A 87 9.04 21.79 8.12
C ASP A 87 9.76 22.82 7.23
N PRO A 88 11.00 23.21 7.58
CA PRO A 88 11.77 24.16 6.80
C PRO A 88 12.13 23.59 5.41
N PRO A 89 12.34 24.45 4.40
CA PRO A 89 12.71 24.01 3.04
C PRO A 89 13.94 23.09 2.98
N SER A 90 14.89 23.25 3.90
CA SER A 90 16.09 22.39 4.00
C SER A 90 15.75 20.91 4.24
N ALA A 91 14.67 20.62 4.95
CA ALA A 91 14.18 19.26 5.22
C ALA A 91 13.49 18.61 4.01
N LEU A 92 13.13 19.41 3.00
CA LEU A 92 12.42 18.96 1.80
C LEU A 92 13.35 18.67 0.61
N THR A 93 14.64 19.00 0.73
CA THR A 93 15.65 18.61 -0.25
C THR A 93 15.69 17.09 -0.39
N LEU A 94 15.87 16.57 -1.61
CA LEU A 94 15.85 15.13 -1.85
C LEU A 94 16.81 14.36 -0.91
N PRO A 95 18.07 14.77 -0.68
CA PRO A 95 18.95 14.05 0.24
C PRO A 95 18.48 14.06 1.70
N ALA A 96 17.97 15.20 2.19
CA ALA A 96 17.47 15.30 3.56
C ALA A 96 16.19 14.47 3.75
N TYR A 97 15.29 14.55 2.78
CA TYR A 97 14.03 13.82 2.77
C TYR A 97 14.27 12.31 2.68
N SER A 98 15.16 11.85 1.78
CA SER A 98 15.52 10.44 1.66
C SER A 98 16.13 9.88 2.95
N ARG A 99 16.98 10.65 3.65
CA ARG A 99 17.48 10.23 4.97
C ARG A 99 16.36 10.12 6.01
N ALA A 100 15.45 11.09 6.05
CA ALA A 100 14.31 11.07 6.95
C ALA A 100 13.35 9.89 6.66
N ALA A 101 13.29 9.44 5.40
CA ALA A 101 12.42 8.35 4.98
C ALA A 101 12.90 6.94 5.36
N VAL A 102 14.19 6.76 5.68
CA VAL A 102 14.76 5.43 5.98
C VAL A 102 14.04 4.79 7.17
N LEU A 103 13.96 5.47 8.31
CA LEU A 103 13.36 4.90 9.51
C LEU A 103 11.86 4.59 9.33
N PRO A 104 11.01 5.50 8.83
CA PRO A 104 9.60 5.19 8.58
C PRO A 104 9.39 4.04 7.60
N LEU A 105 10.22 3.92 6.56
CA LEU A 105 10.16 2.78 5.63
C LEU A 105 10.54 1.46 6.32
N LEU A 106 11.59 1.45 7.14
CA LEU A 106 11.98 0.27 7.90
C LEU A 106 10.89 -0.14 8.91
N LEU A 107 10.30 0.82 9.62
CA LEU A 107 9.19 0.56 10.54
C LEU A 107 7.96 0.04 9.81
N PHE A 108 7.63 0.61 8.64
CA PHE A 108 6.56 0.15 7.78
C PHE A 108 6.76 -1.31 7.35
N VAL A 109 7.95 -1.70 6.91
CA VAL A 109 8.22 -3.10 6.53
C VAL A 109 8.23 -4.02 7.76
N ALA A 110 8.86 -3.60 8.85
CA ALA A 110 8.99 -4.40 10.07
C ALA A 110 7.65 -4.66 10.76
N SER A 111 6.70 -3.71 10.69
CA SER A 111 5.36 -3.86 11.31
C SER A 111 4.62 -5.09 10.79
N HIS A 112 4.84 -5.49 9.54
CA HIS A 112 4.23 -6.67 8.93
C HIS A 112 4.68 -7.98 9.59
N LEU A 113 5.84 -8.01 10.25
CA LEU A 113 6.33 -9.18 11.00
C LEU A 113 5.50 -9.44 12.27
N ILE A 114 4.77 -8.43 12.73
CA ILE A 114 3.97 -8.40 13.95
C ILE A 114 2.49 -8.48 13.57
N ASN A 115 2.05 -9.63 13.04
CA ASN A 115 0.62 -9.85 12.79
C ASN A 115 -0.03 -10.68 13.91
N PRO A 116 -1.09 -10.17 14.57
CA PRO A 116 -1.79 -10.93 15.61
C PRO A 116 -2.46 -12.20 15.05
N ARG A 117 -3.00 -12.17 13.82
CA ARG A 117 -3.70 -13.30 13.20
C ARG A 117 -2.72 -14.37 12.72
N ARG A 118 -2.91 -15.61 13.15
CA ARG A 118 -1.97 -16.70 12.85
C ARG A 118 -2.00 -17.10 11.38
N GLU A 119 -3.17 -17.07 10.75
CA GLU A 119 -3.38 -17.51 9.37
C GLU A 119 -2.61 -16.62 8.39
N SER A 120 -2.51 -15.33 8.68
CA SER A 120 -1.84 -14.34 7.81
C SER A 120 -0.33 -14.20 8.06
N ARG A 121 0.19 -14.66 9.20
CA ARG A 121 1.62 -14.53 9.55
C ARG A 121 2.55 -15.11 8.50
N ARG A 122 2.18 -16.25 7.90
CA ARG A 122 3.01 -16.89 6.86
C ARG A 122 3.15 -15.99 5.64
N ALA A 123 2.07 -15.34 5.22
CA ALA A 123 2.11 -14.42 4.09
C ALA A 123 2.94 -13.18 4.41
N PHE A 124 2.72 -12.56 5.57
CA PHE A 124 3.38 -11.31 5.93
C PHE A 124 4.85 -11.46 6.32
N ARG A 125 5.30 -12.65 6.71
CA ARG A 125 6.72 -12.96 6.97
C ARG A 125 7.45 -13.51 5.74
N ASP A 126 6.74 -13.71 4.64
CA ASP A 126 7.36 -14.15 3.39
C ASP A 126 8.26 -13.04 2.84
N TRP A 127 9.52 -13.36 2.55
CA TRP A 127 10.49 -12.37 2.03
C TRP A 127 10.00 -11.72 0.72
N ARG A 128 9.21 -12.44 -0.08
CA ARG A 128 8.61 -11.91 -1.32
C ARG A 128 7.57 -10.86 -1.00
N PHE A 129 6.69 -11.13 -0.02
CA PHE A 129 5.73 -10.15 0.48
C PHE A 129 6.45 -8.91 0.99
N LEU A 130 7.48 -9.08 1.83
CA LEU A 130 8.23 -7.96 2.41
C LEU A 130 8.94 -7.13 1.33
N THR A 131 9.41 -7.76 0.26
CA THR A 131 10.00 -7.06 -0.90
C THR A 131 8.96 -6.23 -1.64
N LEU A 132 7.77 -6.79 -1.89
CA LEU A 132 6.65 -6.07 -2.50
C LEU A 132 6.15 -4.92 -1.62
N ALA A 133 6.04 -5.16 -0.31
CA ALA A 133 5.69 -4.14 0.67
C ALA A 133 6.73 -3.02 0.68
N ALA A 134 8.03 -3.34 0.73
CA ALA A 134 9.09 -2.34 0.69
C ALA A 134 9.02 -1.49 -0.60
N ALA A 135 8.83 -2.11 -1.76
CA ALA A 135 8.67 -1.40 -3.03
C ALA A 135 7.45 -0.47 -3.03
N LEU A 136 6.30 -0.96 -2.56
CA LEU A 136 5.10 -0.14 -2.37
C LEU A 136 5.36 1.02 -1.40
N GLY A 137 6.08 0.76 -0.32
CA GLY A 137 6.41 1.76 0.68
C GLY A 137 7.33 2.86 0.15
N VAL A 138 8.28 2.52 -0.73
CA VAL A 138 9.10 3.49 -1.47
C VAL A 138 8.23 4.33 -2.40
N ALA A 139 7.31 3.71 -3.13
CA ALA A 139 6.39 4.42 -4.02
C ALA A 139 5.51 5.41 -3.24
N CYS A 140 4.91 5.00 -2.11
CA CYS A 140 4.13 5.89 -1.25
C CYS A 140 4.98 7.06 -0.73
N THR A 141 6.22 6.82 -0.31
CA THR A 141 7.14 7.88 0.14
C THR A 141 7.50 8.85 -0.99
N ALA A 142 7.77 8.35 -2.20
CA ALA A 142 8.03 9.19 -3.36
C ALA A 142 6.79 10.03 -3.73
N THR A 143 5.61 9.42 -3.70
CA THR A 143 4.33 10.12 -3.92
C THR A 143 4.07 11.17 -2.85
N HIS A 144 4.34 10.89 -1.57
CA HIS A 144 4.23 11.88 -0.49
C HIS A 144 5.09 13.11 -0.79
N TRP A 145 6.35 12.90 -1.13
CA TRP A 145 7.27 13.99 -1.47
C TRP A 145 6.79 14.79 -2.70
N ALA A 146 6.45 14.10 -3.79
CA ALA A 146 6.06 14.72 -5.06
C ALA A 146 4.72 15.45 -5.01
N THR A 147 3.82 15.07 -4.09
CA THR A 147 2.49 15.70 -3.93
C THR A 147 2.46 16.77 -2.84
N GLY A 148 3.61 17.10 -2.25
CA GLY A 148 3.71 18.08 -1.17
C GLY A 148 3.14 17.59 0.16
N GLY A 149 3.07 16.27 0.36
CA GLY A 149 2.66 15.64 1.61
C GLY A 149 1.23 15.09 1.66
N SER A 150 0.59 14.88 0.50
CA SER A 150 -0.81 14.46 0.48
C SER A 150 -1.02 13.04 1.01
N LEU A 151 -1.80 12.91 2.08
CA LEU A 151 -2.21 11.62 2.61
C LEU A 151 -3.09 10.84 1.63
N VAL A 152 -4.01 11.52 0.94
CA VAL A 152 -4.93 10.88 -0.01
C VAL A 152 -4.18 10.27 -1.18
N ALA A 153 -3.17 10.95 -1.73
CA ALA A 153 -2.34 10.40 -2.80
C ALA A 153 -1.62 9.13 -2.37
N CYS A 154 -0.98 9.15 -1.18
CA CYS A 154 -0.28 7.98 -0.63
C CYS A 154 -1.25 6.82 -0.40
N ALA A 155 -2.42 7.10 0.18
CA ALA A 155 -3.45 6.11 0.43
C ALA A 155 -3.93 5.45 -0.87
N VAL A 156 -4.09 6.20 -1.96
CA VAL A 156 -4.45 5.63 -3.28
C VAL A 156 -3.33 4.73 -3.83
N VAL A 157 -2.07 5.19 -3.76
CA VAL A 157 -0.91 4.40 -4.21
C VAL A 157 -0.76 3.11 -3.40
N HIS A 158 -1.05 3.13 -2.10
CA HIS A 158 -1.04 1.94 -1.26
C HIS A 158 -2.24 1.03 -1.53
N TRP A 159 -3.44 1.58 -1.42
CA TRP A 159 -4.71 0.87 -1.41
C TRP A 159 -4.94 0.05 -2.68
N LEU A 160 -4.72 0.65 -3.86
CA LEU A 160 -5.07 -0.01 -5.12
C LEU A 160 -4.23 -1.28 -5.38
N PRO A 161 -2.88 -1.26 -5.26
CA PRO A 161 -2.07 -2.48 -5.30
C PRO A 161 -2.46 -3.53 -4.27
N VAL A 162 -2.81 -3.13 -3.04
CA VAL A 162 -3.29 -4.07 -2.01
C VAL A 162 -4.59 -4.74 -2.45
N CYS A 163 -5.56 -3.99 -2.96
CA CYS A 163 -6.81 -4.57 -3.48
C CYS A 163 -6.58 -5.52 -4.66
N VAL A 164 -5.71 -5.13 -5.59
CA VAL A 164 -5.34 -5.97 -6.74
C VAL A 164 -4.67 -7.26 -6.27
N TRP A 165 -3.78 -7.21 -5.28
CA TRP A 165 -3.18 -8.40 -4.70
C TRP A 165 -4.21 -9.28 -3.98
N LEU A 166 -5.01 -8.69 -3.09
CA LEU A 166 -6.03 -9.40 -2.30
C LEU A 166 -7.01 -10.17 -3.19
N PHE A 167 -7.58 -9.50 -4.19
CA PHE A 167 -8.69 -10.07 -4.95
C PHE A 167 -8.29 -10.63 -6.32
N GLY A 168 -7.16 -10.19 -6.87
CA GLY A 168 -6.67 -10.60 -8.19
C GLY A 168 -5.56 -11.66 -8.18
N PHE A 169 -4.72 -11.69 -7.13
CA PHE A 169 -3.49 -12.48 -7.10
C PHE A 169 -3.33 -13.38 -5.86
N GLY A 170 -4.46 -13.86 -5.31
CA GLY A 170 -4.47 -14.88 -4.25
C GLY A 170 -4.17 -14.36 -2.84
N GLY A 171 -4.10 -13.03 -2.64
CA GLY A 171 -3.85 -12.45 -1.32
C GLY A 171 -4.94 -12.80 -0.32
N TYR A 172 -6.21 -12.78 -0.71
CA TYR A 172 -7.34 -13.09 0.17
C TYR A 172 -7.24 -14.48 0.81
N GLN A 173 -6.89 -15.50 0.02
CA GLN A 173 -6.73 -16.88 0.47
C GLN A 173 -5.52 -17.02 1.40
N ARG A 174 -4.41 -16.34 1.07
CA ARG A 174 -3.20 -16.28 1.91
C ARG A 174 -3.44 -15.64 3.28
N LEU A 175 -4.51 -14.85 3.43
CA LEU A 175 -4.92 -14.25 4.70
C LEU A 175 -5.99 -15.05 5.46
N GLY A 176 -6.27 -16.29 5.04
CA GLY A 176 -7.27 -17.15 5.67
C GLY A 176 -8.70 -16.92 5.16
N GLY A 177 -8.88 -16.15 4.09
CA GLY A 177 -10.15 -16.06 3.40
C GLY A 177 -10.56 -17.41 2.81
N ALA A 178 -11.81 -17.82 3.03
CA ALA A 178 -12.35 -19.01 2.40
C ALA A 178 -12.29 -18.85 0.87
N PRO A 179 -12.01 -19.92 0.09
CA PRO A 179 -12.14 -19.84 -1.36
C PRO A 179 -13.57 -19.36 -1.66
N GLY A 180 -13.69 -18.16 -2.24
CA GLY A 180 -14.98 -17.62 -2.63
C GLY A 180 -15.66 -18.65 -3.51
N LYS A 181 -16.90 -19.04 -3.17
CA LYS A 181 -17.68 -20.10 -3.83
C LYS A 181 -17.27 -20.18 -5.31
N THR A 182 -16.42 -21.14 -5.64
CA THR A 182 -16.16 -21.48 -7.04
C THR A 182 -17.52 -21.89 -7.56
N VAL A 183 -18.17 -21.04 -8.35
CA VAL A 183 -19.23 -21.52 -9.23
C VAL A 183 -18.52 -22.58 -10.05
N ARG A 184 -18.72 -23.85 -9.68
CA ARG A 184 -18.34 -24.98 -10.52
C ARG A 184 -18.97 -24.64 -11.86
N THR A 185 -18.16 -24.34 -12.86
CA THR A 185 -18.59 -24.47 -14.24
C THR A 185 -19.16 -25.86 -14.32
N VAL A 186 -20.49 -25.96 -14.39
CA VAL A 186 -21.19 -27.19 -14.68
C VAL A 186 -20.57 -27.65 -15.98
N GLY A 187 -19.77 -28.70 -15.92
CA GLY A 187 -19.28 -29.37 -17.09
C GLY A 187 -20.50 -29.76 -17.91
N SER A 188 -20.58 -29.21 -19.12
CA SER A 188 -21.43 -29.76 -20.17
C SER A 188 -20.93 -31.18 -20.44
N SER A 189 -21.56 -32.15 -19.80
CA SER A 189 -21.63 -33.50 -20.32
C SER A 189 -22.57 -33.45 -21.52
N LEU A 190 -21.97 -33.41 -22.71
CA LEU A 190 -22.53 -33.99 -23.93
C LEU A 190 -21.77 -35.28 -24.19
#